data_AF-J2U7V8-F1
#
_entry.id   AF-J2U7V8-F1
#
_cell.length_a   1.000
_cell.length_b   1.000
_cell.length_c   1.000
_cell.angle_alpha   90.00
_cell.angle_beta   90.00
_cell.angle_gamma   90.00
#
_symmetry.space_group_name_H-M   'P 1'
#
loop_
_entity.id
_entity.type
_entity.pdbx_description
1 polymer ?
#
loop_
_entity_poly.entity_id
_entity_poly.type
_entity_poly.pdbx_seq_one_letter_code
_entity_poly.pdbx_strand_id
1 'polypeptide(L)'
;MINTKFLRGALLLMAIIAVSPAQAISAAHRSALERSGCDMQTEATWCDIHKTKAQNEANRPAAEQIKNTQEAERRKIVSFLESHVVAQPKARAFAALVEQGFMRENDGDYFKITDRSAWHVLMTFNADGKVETADLK
;
A
#
# COMPACT_ATOMS: atom_id res chain seq x y z
N MET A 1 31.94 4.07 47.53
CA MET A 1 32.50 5.19 46.73
C MET A 1 32.82 4.68 45.34
N ILE A 2 31.92 4.92 44.39
CA ILE A 2 32.08 4.56 42.98
C ILE A 2 32.89 5.67 42.30
N ASN A 3 34.00 5.29 41.67
CA ASN A 3 35.03 6.20 41.17
C ASN A 3 34.54 6.92 39.89
N THR A 4 34.06 8.15 40.04
CA THR A 4 33.46 9.00 38.99
C THR A 4 34.44 9.59 37.97
N LYS A 5 35.65 9.02 37.83
CA LYS A 5 36.70 9.57 36.96
C LYS A 5 36.80 8.94 35.57
N PHE A 6 36.04 7.90 35.28
CA PHE A 6 36.00 7.27 33.94
C PHE A 6 34.83 7.74 33.07
N LEU A 7 34.04 8.72 33.52
CA LEU A 7 32.82 9.17 32.84
C LEU A 7 33.00 10.51 32.08
N ARG A 8 34.19 10.79 31.56
CA ARG A 8 34.50 12.01 30.79
C ARG A 8 35.61 11.76 29.77
N GLY A 9 35.33 11.08 28.66
CA GLY A 9 36.37 10.94 27.63
C GLY A 9 36.12 9.90 26.55
N ALA A 10 34.92 9.79 26.00
CA ALA A 10 34.69 9.09 24.73
C ALA A 10 33.37 9.58 24.11
N LEU A 11 33.20 10.90 24.05
CA LEU A 11 32.22 11.53 23.16
C LEU A 11 32.99 11.97 21.91
N LEU A 12 32.40 11.69 20.75
CA LEU A 12 32.89 11.97 19.39
C LEU A 12 33.95 11.00 18.84
N LEU A 13 33.51 10.06 17.98
CA LEU A 13 33.99 9.95 16.59
C LEU A 13 33.20 8.85 15.83
N MET A 14 32.28 9.27 14.97
CA MET A 14 31.77 8.59 13.76
C MET A 14 30.70 9.55 13.18
N ALA A 15 31.11 10.64 12.53
CA ALA A 15 31.38 10.69 11.08
C ALA A 15 30.15 10.27 10.25
N ILE A 16 29.27 11.26 10.05
CA ILE A 16 28.54 11.58 8.81
C ILE A 16 27.92 10.37 8.09
N ILE A 17 26.65 10.13 8.37
CA ILE A 17 25.77 9.48 7.39
C ILE A 17 25.82 10.37 6.15
N ALA A 18 26.47 9.91 5.07
CA ALA A 18 26.32 10.53 3.77
C ALA A 18 24.83 10.46 3.44
N VAL A 19 24.14 11.59 3.60
CA VAL A 19 22.82 11.79 3.01
C VAL A 19 23.09 11.81 1.51
N SER A 20 23.00 10.65 0.88
CA SER A 20 22.89 10.57 -0.57
C SER A 20 21.77 11.54 -0.95
N PRO A 21 21.99 12.51 -1.85
CA PRO A 21 20.90 13.33 -2.32
C PRO A 21 19.89 12.35 -2.90
N ALA A 22 18.67 12.33 -2.33
CA ALA A 22 17.52 11.79 -3.03
C ALA A 22 17.59 12.36 -4.44
N GLN A 23 17.77 11.48 -5.44
CA GLN A 23 18.31 11.85 -6.75
C GLN A 23 17.62 13.12 -7.26
N ALA A 24 18.39 14.21 -7.37
CA ALA A 24 17.84 15.48 -7.80
C ALA A 24 17.49 15.35 -9.29
N ILE A 25 16.25 14.93 -9.57
CA ILE A 25 15.73 14.82 -10.92
C ILE A 25 15.86 16.19 -11.58
N SER A 26 16.51 16.25 -12.74
CA SER A 26 16.67 17.53 -13.46
C SER A 26 15.29 18.09 -13.83
N ALA A 27 15.17 19.42 -13.93
CA ALA A 27 13.91 20.04 -14.37
C ALA A 27 13.48 19.52 -15.76
N ALA A 28 14.45 19.29 -16.64
CA ALA A 28 14.23 18.71 -17.97
C ALA A 28 13.67 17.28 -17.88
N HIS A 29 14.19 16.45 -16.98
CA HIS A 29 13.72 15.08 -16.81
C HIS A 29 12.32 15.01 -16.19
N ARG A 30 11.99 15.89 -15.22
CA ARG A 30 10.61 16.02 -14.72
C ARG A 30 9.63 16.41 -15.82
N SER A 31 9.98 17.40 -16.63
CA SER A 31 9.14 17.81 -17.77
C SER A 31 8.96 16.68 -18.78
N ALA A 32 10.01 15.88 -19.01
CA ALA A 32 9.94 14.74 -19.90
C ALA A 32 9.00 13.64 -19.35
N LEU A 33 9.05 13.34 -18.06
CA LEU A 33 8.10 12.43 -17.38
C LEU A 33 6.65 12.90 -17.49
N GLU A 34 6.38 14.17 -17.20
CA GLU A 34 5.02 14.73 -17.28
C GLU A 34 4.45 14.64 -18.71
N ARG A 35 5.27 14.94 -19.73
CA ARG A 35 4.88 14.85 -21.14
C ARG A 35 4.65 13.41 -21.60
N SER A 36 5.51 12.48 -21.18
CA SER A 36 5.41 11.06 -21.55
C SER A 36 4.37 10.29 -20.74
N GLY A 37 3.92 10.86 -19.61
CA GLY A 37 3.04 10.20 -18.66
C GLY A 37 3.73 9.10 -17.84
N CYS A 38 5.05 9.01 -17.90
CA CYS A 38 5.83 8.09 -17.07
C CYS A 38 6.05 8.67 -15.68
N ASP A 39 6.37 7.79 -14.75
CA ASP A 39 7.02 8.13 -13.49
C ASP A 39 8.37 7.41 -13.39
N MET A 40 9.10 7.67 -12.31
CA MET A 40 10.43 7.09 -12.08
C MET A 40 10.45 5.56 -12.06
N GLN A 41 9.35 4.90 -11.68
CA GLN A 41 9.27 3.44 -11.58
C GLN A 41 8.91 2.82 -12.94
N THR A 42 7.96 3.44 -13.64
CA THR A 42 7.46 2.98 -14.94
C THR A 42 8.45 3.27 -16.06
N GLU A 43 9.22 4.37 -15.99
CA GLU A 43 10.33 4.68 -16.90
C GLU A 43 11.39 3.57 -16.91
N ALA A 44 11.68 3.00 -15.73
CA ALA A 44 12.68 1.93 -15.58
C ALA A 44 12.18 0.55 -16.07
N THR A 45 10.92 0.43 -16.50
CA THR A 45 10.31 -0.88 -16.77
C THR A 45 9.64 -0.95 -18.14
N TRP A 46 8.61 -0.15 -18.41
CA TRP A 46 7.79 -0.30 -19.62
C TRP A 46 7.42 1.03 -20.29
N CYS A 47 7.47 2.14 -19.57
CA CYS A 47 7.07 3.44 -20.07
C CYS A 47 8.28 4.13 -20.73
N ASP A 48 8.15 4.50 -22.00
CA ASP A 48 9.24 5.15 -22.74
C ASP A 48 9.12 6.67 -22.60
N ILE A 49 10.11 7.29 -21.96
CA ILE A 49 10.10 8.74 -21.70
C ILE A 49 10.16 9.60 -22.97
N HIS A 50 10.56 9.01 -24.10
CA HIS A 50 10.61 9.72 -25.38
C HIS A 50 9.27 9.65 -26.13
N LYS A 51 8.37 8.74 -25.77
CA LYS A 51 7.03 8.63 -26.36
C LYS A 51 6.03 9.58 -25.72
N THR A 52 4.91 9.80 -26.42
CA THR A 52 3.76 10.52 -25.86
C THR A 52 2.99 9.65 -24.87
N LYS A 53 2.26 10.28 -23.96
CA LYS A 53 1.36 9.60 -23.02
C LYS A 53 0.40 8.61 -23.71
N ALA A 54 -0.20 9.01 -24.83
CA ALA A 54 -1.12 8.15 -25.58
C ALA A 54 -0.42 6.91 -26.17
N GLN A 55 0.80 7.06 -26.69
CA GLN A 55 1.58 5.94 -27.21
C GLN A 55 2.04 4.98 -26.10
N ASN A 56 2.41 5.51 -24.94
CA ASN A 56 2.76 4.67 -23.79
C ASN A 56 1.53 3.91 -23.29
N GLU A 57 0.39 4.58 -23.11
CA GLU A 57 -0.83 3.92 -22.65
C GLU A 57 -1.31 2.84 -23.64
N ALA A 58 -1.22 3.09 -24.95
CA ALA A 58 -1.57 2.10 -25.98
C ALA A 58 -0.68 0.85 -25.97
N ASN A 59 0.56 0.98 -25.46
CA ASN A 59 1.52 -0.12 -25.34
C ASN A 59 1.69 -0.61 -23.89
N ARG A 60 0.79 -0.22 -22.98
CA ARG A 60 0.89 -0.60 -21.58
C ARG A 60 0.80 -2.13 -21.43
N PRO A 61 1.75 -2.77 -20.74
CA PRO A 61 1.69 -4.22 -20.55
C PRO A 61 0.41 -4.65 -19.82
N ALA A 62 -0.19 -5.76 -20.25
CA ALA A 62 -1.41 -6.28 -19.64
C ALA A 62 -1.26 -6.55 -18.12
N ALA A 63 -0.09 -7.04 -17.69
CA ALA A 63 0.21 -7.26 -16.28
C ALA A 63 0.14 -5.95 -15.46
N GLU A 64 0.54 -4.84 -16.06
CA GLU A 64 0.51 -3.52 -15.42
C GLU A 64 -0.93 -2.97 -15.34
N GLN A 65 -1.74 -3.21 -16.37
CA GLN A 65 -3.18 -2.87 -16.35
C GLN A 65 -3.93 -3.66 -15.27
N ILE A 66 -3.58 -4.93 -15.08
CA ILE A 66 -4.16 -5.79 -14.04
C ILE A 66 -3.79 -5.29 -12.65
N LYS A 67 -2.52 -4.93 -12.41
CA LYS A 67 -2.08 -4.34 -11.13
C LYS A 67 -2.88 -3.08 -10.77
N ASN A 68 -3.05 -2.16 -11.72
CA ASN A 68 -3.84 -0.95 -11.48
C ASN A 68 -5.30 -1.24 -11.12
N THR A 69 -5.91 -2.18 -11.82
CA THR A 69 -7.30 -2.57 -11.55
C THR A 69 -7.43 -3.19 -10.16
N GLN A 70 -6.52 -4.09 -9.79
CA GLN A 70 -6.49 -4.68 -8.45
C GLN A 70 -6.26 -3.64 -7.37
N GLU A 71 -5.36 -2.68 -7.58
CA GLU A 71 -5.09 -1.62 -6.62
C GLU A 71 -6.29 -0.65 -6.47
N ALA A 72 -7.01 -0.37 -7.56
CA ALA A 72 -8.26 0.36 -7.50
C ALA A 72 -9.38 -0.41 -6.75
N GLU A 73 -9.45 -1.73 -6.94
CA GLU A 73 -10.37 -2.61 -6.20
C GLU A 73 -10.01 -2.65 -4.71
N ARG A 74 -8.72 -2.83 -4.39
CA ARG A 74 -8.17 -2.84 -3.03
C ARG A 74 -8.61 -1.58 -2.26
N ARG A 75 -8.45 -0.39 -2.85
CA ARG A 75 -8.88 0.87 -2.24
C ARG A 75 -10.37 0.92 -1.94
N LYS A 76 -11.20 0.39 -2.84
CA LYS A 76 -12.66 0.32 -2.62
C LYS A 76 -13.00 -0.61 -1.45
N ILE A 77 -12.35 -1.78 -1.38
CA ILE A 77 -12.56 -2.73 -0.30
C ILE A 77 -12.13 -2.10 1.03
N VAL A 78 -10.92 -1.52 1.11
CA VAL A 78 -10.43 -0.85 2.34
C VAL A 78 -11.41 0.23 2.79
N SER A 79 -11.86 1.10 1.88
CA SER A 79 -12.83 2.15 2.22
C SER A 79 -14.15 1.57 2.73
N PHE A 80 -14.62 0.47 2.14
CA PHE A 80 -15.80 -0.25 2.62
C PHE A 80 -15.59 -0.81 4.04
N LEU A 81 -14.43 -1.44 4.31
CA LEU A 81 -14.12 -1.99 5.62
C LEU A 81 -14.14 -0.90 6.70
N GLU A 82 -13.50 0.23 6.44
CA GLU A 82 -13.45 1.37 7.37
C GLU A 82 -14.84 1.94 7.67
N SER A 83 -15.71 2.02 6.65
CA SER A 83 -17.02 2.68 6.78
C SER A 83 -18.15 1.77 7.25
N HIS A 84 -18.10 0.48 6.92
CA HIS A 84 -19.23 -0.44 7.13
C HIS A 84 -18.88 -1.66 8.00
N VAL A 85 -17.62 -1.90 8.32
CA VAL A 85 -17.19 -3.11 9.06
C VAL A 85 -16.55 -2.74 10.41
N VAL A 86 -15.57 -1.83 10.41
CA VAL A 86 -14.88 -1.40 11.65
C VAL A 86 -15.87 -0.78 12.64
N ALA A 87 -15.68 -1.05 13.93
CA ALA A 87 -16.52 -0.63 15.05
C ALA A 87 -17.98 -1.15 15.02
N GLN A 88 -18.36 -1.98 14.04
CA GLN A 88 -19.66 -2.63 14.02
C GLN A 88 -19.69 -3.88 14.91
N PRO A 89 -20.86 -4.25 15.46
CA PRO A 89 -21.04 -5.56 16.07
C PRO A 89 -20.75 -6.70 15.07
N LYS A 90 -20.17 -7.81 15.55
CA LYS A 90 -19.79 -8.98 14.71
C LYS A 90 -20.86 -9.39 13.68
N ALA A 91 -22.13 -9.47 14.09
CA ALA A 91 -23.22 -9.87 13.20
C ALA A 91 -23.45 -8.90 12.03
N ARG A 92 -23.31 -7.59 12.26
CA ARG A 92 -23.48 -6.57 11.20
C ARG A 92 -22.28 -6.55 10.26
N ALA A 93 -21.07 -6.62 10.81
CA ALA A 93 -19.83 -6.73 10.05
C ALA A 93 -19.84 -7.95 9.12
N PHE A 94 -20.26 -9.10 9.65
CA PHE A 94 -20.44 -10.32 8.87
C PHE A 94 -21.44 -10.13 7.72
N ALA A 95 -22.64 -9.61 8.01
CA ALA A 95 -23.66 -9.39 6.99
C ALA A 95 -23.18 -8.45 5.87
N ALA A 96 -22.49 -7.37 6.24
CA ALA A 96 -21.93 -6.42 5.28
C ALA A 96 -20.87 -7.08 4.37
N LEU A 97 -19.99 -7.91 4.93
CA LEU A 97 -18.99 -8.64 4.15
C LEU A 97 -19.63 -9.63 3.17
N VAL A 98 -20.65 -10.38 3.60
CA VAL A 98 -21.40 -11.31 2.74
C VAL A 98 -22.11 -10.56 1.61
N GLU A 99 -22.71 -9.40 1.89
CA GLU A 99 -23.33 -8.56 0.87
C GLU A 99 -22.32 -8.05 -0.17
N GLN A 100 -21.07 -7.80 0.25
CA GLN A 100 -19.96 -7.49 -0.66
C GLN A 100 -19.37 -8.71 -1.39
N GLY A 101 -19.92 -9.90 -1.15
CA GLY A 101 -19.53 -11.15 -1.79
C GLY A 101 -18.32 -11.85 -1.14
N PHE A 102 -17.98 -11.50 0.10
CA PHE A 102 -17.01 -12.28 0.87
C PHE A 102 -17.67 -13.52 1.49
N MET A 103 -16.94 -14.63 1.48
CA MET A 103 -17.29 -15.86 2.17
C MET A 103 -16.55 -15.93 3.49
N ARG A 104 -17.18 -16.55 4.50
CA ARG A 104 -16.57 -16.76 5.81
C ARG A 104 -15.78 -18.06 5.80
N GLU A 105 -14.50 -18.00 6.10
CA GLU A 105 -13.69 -19.18 6.40
C GLU A 105 -13.87 -19.56 7.87
N ASN A 106 -13.68 -18.61 8.78
CA ASN A 106 -13.86 -18.81 10.22
C ASN A 106 -14.26 -17.49 10.91
N ASP A 107 -14.35 -17.51 12.24
CA ASP A 107 -14.75 -16.34 13.02
C ASP A 107 -13.64 -15.28 13.00
N GLY A 108 -13.74 -14.35 12.04
CA GLY A 108 -12.75 -13.29 11.84
C GLY A 108 -11.99 -13.42 10.53
N ASP A 109 -12.08 -14.53 9.80
CA ASP A 109 -11.40 -14.70 8.49
C ASP A 109 -12.42 -14.84 7.36
N TYR A 110 -12.25 -13.99 6.34
CA TYR A 110 -13.16 -13.87 5.22
C TYR A 110 -12.38 -13.76 3.93
N PHE A 111 -12.87 -14.38 2.87
CA PHE A 111 -12.20 -14.37 1.58
C PHE A 111 -13.16 -14.08 0.43
N LYS A 112 -12.64 -13.45 -0.62
CA LYS A 112 -13.35 -13.23 -1.89
C LYS A 112 -12.40 -13.53 -3.03
N ILE A 113 -12.78 -14.50 -3.85
CA ILE A 113 -12.01 -14.94 -5.02
C ILE A 113 -12.77 -14.55 -6.28
N THR A 114 -12.08 -13.92 -7.22
CA THR A 114 -12.55 -13.60 -8.56
C THR A 114 -11.59 -14.22 -9.59
N ASP A 115 -11.92 -14.13 -10.88
CA ASP A 115 -11.02 -14.59 -11.95
C ASP A 115 -9.65 -13.89 -11.95
N ARG A 116 -9.52 -12.74 -11.28
CA ARG A 116 -8.32 -11.88 -11.34
C ARG A 116 -7.75 -11.47 -9.98
N SER A 117 -8.43 -11.77 -8.89
CA SER A 117 -8.02 -11.36 -7.54
C SER A 117 -8.47 -12.36 -6.48
N ALA A 118 -7.68 -12.50 -5.42
CA ALA A 118 -8.05 -13.21 -4.21
C ALA A 118 -7.78 -12.29 -3.02
N TRP A 119 -8.82 -11.98 -2.27
CA TRP A 119 -8.81 -11.03 -1.17
C TRP A 119 -9.06 -11.76 0.14
N HIS A 120 -8.28 -11.47 1.18
CA HIS A 120 -8.56 -11.92 2.54
C HIS A 120 -8.79 -10.73 3.48
N VAL A 121 -9.83 -10.79 4.28
CA VAL A 121 -10.14 -9.82 5.33
C VAL A 121 -10.03 -10.52 6.67
N LEU A 122 -9.06 -10.09 7.47
CA LEU A 122 -8.87 -10.56 8.83
C LEU A 122 -9.44 -9.51 9.81
N MET A 123 -10.45 -9.90 10.57
CA MET A 123 -11.07 -9.09 11.60
C MET A 123 -10.60 -9.50 12.99
N THR A 124 -10.36 -8.50 13.84
CA THR A 124 -10.23 -8.68 15.28
C THR A 124 -11.42 -8.07 15.99
N PHE A 125 -11.68 -8.48 17.24
CA PHE A 125 -12.81 -8.00 18.01
C PHE A 125 -12.37 -7.50 19.38
N ASN A 126 -12.98 -6.41 19.82
CA ASN A 126 -12.78 -5.89 21.17
C ASN A 126 -13.64 -6.65 22.19
N ALA A 127 -13.49 -6.30 23.47
CA ALA A 127 -14.23 -6.92 24.58
C ALA A 127 -15.76 -6.77 24.47
N ASP A 128 -16.25 -5.76 23.76
CA ASP A 128 -17.69 -5.53 23.52
C ASP A 128 -18.24 -6.37 22.34
N GLY A 129 -17.40 -7.20 21.71
CA GLY A 129 -17.78 -8.00 20.55
C GLY A 129 -17.96 -7.20 19.26
N LYS A 130 -17.40 -5.98 19.21
CA LYS A 130 -17.34 -5.15 17.99
C LYS A 130 -16.01 -5.37 17.27
N VAL A 131 -16.02 -5.15 15.96
CA VAL A 131 -14.79 -5.22 15.14
C VAL A 131 -13.83 -4.12 15.56
N GLU A 132 -12.63 -4.51 15.99
CA GLU A 132 -11.54 -3.59 16.36
C GLU A 132 -10.69 -3.24 15.15
N THR A 133 -10.26 -4.25 14.37
CA THR A 133 -9.57 -4.08 13.09
C THR A 133 -10.21 -4.94 12.00
N ALA A 134 -10.07 -4.52 10.75
CA ALA A 134 -10.45 -5.29 9.56
C ALA A 134 -9.37 -5.10 8.48
N ASP A 135 -8.40 -5.99 8.45
CA ASP A 135 -7.22 -5.88 7.59
C ASP A 135 -7.41 -6.64 6.27
N LEU A 136 -7.30 -5.93 5.16
CA LEU A 136 -7.22 -6.54 3.83
C LEU A 136 -5.79 -6.99 3.53
N LYS A 137 -5.60 -8.30 3.35
CA LYS A 137 -4.35 -8.90 2.89
C LYS A 137 -4.35 -8.92 1.36
#